data_AF-A0A917U501-F1
#
_entry.id   AF-A0A917U501-F1
#
_cell.length_a   1.000
_cell.length_b   1.000
_cell.length_c   1.000
_cell.angle_alpha   90.00
_cell.angle_beta   90.00
_cell.angle_gamma   90.00
#
_symmetry.space_group_name_H-M   'P 1'
#
loop_
_entity.id
_entity.type
_entity.pdbx_description
1 polymer ?
#
loop_
_entity_poly.entity_id
_entity_poly.type
_entity_poly.pdbx_seq_one_letter_code
_entity_poly.pdbx_strand_id
1 'polypeptide(L)'
;MTTLLDLFAVPPTLLALGEPTHGESAFLQIRNETFMSLAEHGYRSIALESDRAAGLIADEFVQGSATVTLDRALADGFSHGFGAAPANRDLLLRMREWNAGRPASEHLTFHGFDAPLETEGAPSPRRHLTQVCDFLGLDRSAEIDDLVGDEGRWSDTAAIWEPGRSIGRSADAQHLRVIADDLLTELYLQAPRRTEGWQAAFVHVTSALAVLRYHAAAAAPLPREERFARLAGVRDALMAENLLAIRAAEADRGPTLVFAHNAHLQRHLSTMTMAGRDVSWAGAGAIIASLLGDRYAVIVGSLGASPALGIEAPAPTTYEGRLQQGSNLPRYVHASEAEPAERRTHDYRYFPLDEATIDNADAVLHIPTGVDAAMLADRIRALPGVEQLVASKENGSPEGSWGDRFFYVGPDRRQPFATIVEQNVPGFDEASELDRPGVFRLNLDLGRAEFEALFGFPPGDFEDHRHEFDFARLDIVVPHPGYALYGFGSVVMPGPQMLPEIDRVLAIAHARAVDRHERAARRS
;
A
#
# COMPACT_ATOMS: atom_id res chain seq x y z
N MET A 1 11.24 1.63 24.24
CA MET A 1 10.13 1.91 23.31
C MET A 1 9.30 0.66 23.27
N THR A 2 8.00 0.75 23.51
CA THR A 2 7.09 -0.38 23.31
C THR A 2 7.09 -0.73 21.83
N THR A 3 7.40 -1.98 21.50
CA THR A 3 7.34 -2.48 20.13
C THR A 3 5.88 -2.67 19.72
N LEU A 4 5.57 -2.68 18.42
CA LEU A 4 4.22 -2.99 17.94
C LEU A 4 3.72 -4.34 18.50
N LEU A 5 4.64 -5.28 18.69
CA LEU A 5 4.33 -6.61 19.22
C LEU A 5 3.95 -6.58 20.71
N ASP A 6 4.33 -5.53 21.45
CA ASP A 6 3.96 -5.37 22.86
C ASP A 6 2.46 -5.06 23.04
N LEU A 7 1.74 -4.75 21.95
CA LEU A 7 0.28 -4.63 21.96
C LEU A 7 -0.43 -5.98 22.15
N PHE A 8 0.27 -7.09 21.92
CA PHE A 8 -0.36 -8.41 21.88
C PHE A 8 0.12 -9.28 23.03
N ALA A 9 -0.83 -9.87 23.76
CA ALA A 9 -0.52 -10.83 24.83
C ALA A 9 0.17 -12.10 24.30
N VAL A 10 -0.18 -12.50 23.07
CA VAL A 10 0.44 -13.60 22.33
C VAL A 10 0.84 -13.08 20.95
N PRO A 11 2.10 -13.23 20.53
CA PRO A 11 2.51 -12.83 19.19
C PRO A 11 1.69 -13.56 18.11
N PRO A 12 0.94 -12.83 17.26
CA PRO A 12 0.11 -13.45 16.25
C PRO A 12 0.97 -14.05 15.13
N THR A 13 0.56 -15.20 14.59
CA THR A 13 1.21 -15.76 13.38
C THR A 13 0.74 -15.07 12.10
N LEU A 14 -0.39 -14.39 12.17
CA LEU A 14 -0.98 -13.59 11.10
C LEU A 14 -1.45 -12.26 11.70
N LEU A 15 -0.71 -11.19 11.45
CA LEU A 15 -1.04 -9.84 11.92
C LEU A 15 -1.67 -9.06 10.78
N ALA A 16 -2.94 -8.70 10.90
CA ALA A 16 -3.64 -7.87 9.94
C ALA A 16 -3.54 -6.39 10.31
N LEU A 17 -3.16 -5.57 9.33
CA LEU A 17 -3.12 -4.12 9.41
C LEU A 17 -4.08 -3.55 8.37
N GLY A 18 -5.14 -2.91 8.85
CA GLY A 18 -6.20 -2.36 8.03
C GLY A 18 -6.00 -0.89 7.64
N GLU A 19 -6.68 -0.49 6.57
CA GLU A 19 -6.87 0.91 6.20
C GLU A 19 -8.36 1.23 5.96
N PRO A 20 -8.83 2.46 6.27
CA PRO A 20 -10.21 2.86 6.05
C PRO A 20 -10.48 3.36 4.62
N THR A 21 -9.43 3.47 3.79
CA THR A 21 -9.49 3.93 2.40
C THR A 21 -8.18 3.55 1.69
N HIS A 22 -8.27 3.18 0.40
CA HIS A 22 -7.08 2.94 -0.43
C HIS A 22 -6.44 4.23 -0.97
N GLY A 23 -7.07 5.39 -0.75
CA GLY A 23 -6.65 6.65 -1.35
C GLY A 23 -5.59 7.42 -0.56
N GLU A 24 -5.29 7.02 0.67
CA GLU A 24 -4.39 7.75 1.56
C GLU A 24 -3.02 7.05 1.66
N SER A 25 -1.99 7.67 1.06
CA SER A 25 -0.66 7.08 0.93
C SER A 25 0.03 6.83 2.28
N ALA A 26 -0.34 7.57 3.32
CA ALA A 26 0.24 7.42 4.65
C ALA A 26 0.09 6.00 5.21
N PHE A 27 -1.02 5.30 4.93
CA PHE A 27 -1.20 3.91 5.39
C PHE A 27 -0.17 2.96 4.76
N LEU A 28 0.10 3.12 3.46
CA LEU A 28 1.07 2.29 2.75
C LEU A 28 2.51 2.57 3.23
N GLN A 29 2.84 3.83 3.51
CA GLN A 29 4.15 4.20 4.06
C GLN A 29 4.36 3.63 5.47
N ILE A 30 3.38 3.79 6.37
CA ILE A 30 3.45 3.25 7.73
C ILE A 30 3.48 1.72 7.70
N ARG A 31 2.73 1.08 6.80
CA ARG A 31 2.81 -0.36 6.56
C ARG A 31 4.23 -0.79 6.18
N ASN A 32 4.91 -0.08 5.29
CA ASN A 32 6.29 -0.43 4.92
C ASN A 32 7.22 -0.36 6.14
N GLU A 33 7.21 0.74 6.88
CA GLU A 33 8.06 0.88 8.07
C GLU A 33 7.74 -0.19 9.12
N THR A 34 6.45 -0.45 9.31
CA THR A 34 5.97 -1.50 10.21
C THR A 34 6.47 -2.87 9.78
N PHE A 35 6.35 -3.22 8.49
CA PHE A 35 6.82 -4.51 7.99
C PHE A 35 8.34 -4.68 8.10
N MET A 36 9.10 -3.65 7.75
CA MET A 36 10.56 -3.69 7.85
C MET A 36 11.02 -3.82 9.31
N SER A 37 10.33 -3.17 10.26
CA SER A 37 10.59 -3.38 11.69
C SER A 37 10.19 -4.79 12.16
N LEU A 38 9.06 -5.32 11.69
CA LEU A 38 8.61 -6.68 12.01
C LEU A 38 9.55 -7.76 11.43
N ALA A 39 10.19 -7.51 10.29
CA ALA A 39 11.18 -8.39 9.69
C ALA A 39 12.37 -8.66 10.63
N GLU A 40 12.83 -7.62 11.33
CA GLU A 40 13.85 -7.72 12.38
C GLU A 40 13.39 -8.60 13.56
N HIS A 41 12.08 -8.70 13.78
CA HIS A 41 11.45 -9.49 14.83
C HIS A 41 10.92 -10.85 14.33
N GLY A 42 11.41 -11.33 13.19
CA GLY A 42 11.13 -12.69 12.72
C GLY A 42 9.96 -12.84 11.76
N TYR A 43 9.24 -11.76 11.41
CA TYR A 43 8.28 -11.83 10.31
C TYR A 43 9.01 -12.13 8.99
N ARG A 44 8.40 -12.95 8.14
CA ARG A 44 9.02 -13.40 6.88
C ARG A 44 8.20 -13.16 5.63
N SER A 45 6.95 -12.77 5.79
CA SER A 45 6.05 -12.57 4.65
C SER A 45 5.12 -11.39 4.85
N ILE A 46 4.76 -10.77 3.73
CA ILE A 46 3.67 -9.80 3.65
C ILE A 46 2.64 -10.26 2.61
N ALA A 47 1.36 -10.13 2.95
CA ALA A 47 0.23 -10.44 2.08
C ALA A 47 -0.63 -9.18 1.86
N LEU A 48 -0.73 -8.71 0.62
CA LEU A 48 -1.52 -7.53 0.25
C LEU A 48 -2.86 -7.93 -0.38
N GLU A 49 -3.86 -7.07 -0.24
CA GLU A 49 -5.16 -7.13 -0.94
C GLU A 49 -4.97 -6.98 -2.45
N SER A 50 -4.40 -8.00 -3.06
CA SER A 50 -4.02 -8.03 -4.45
C SER A 50 -4.02 -9.47 -4.94
N ASP A 51 -4.17 -9.67 -6.24
CA ASP A 51 -4.24 -10.99 -6.88
C ASP A 51 -3.07 -11.90 -6.44
N ARG A 52 -3.43 -13.04 -5.85
CA ARG A 52 -2.51 -14.08 -5.40
C ARG A 52 -1.56 -14.56 -6.50
N ALA A 53 -2.04 -14.69 -7.73
CA ALA A 53 -1.25 -15.14 -8.87
C ALA A 53 -0.34 -14.02 -9.42
N ALA A 54 -0.83 -12.79 -9.50
CA ALA A 54 0.00 -11.62 -9.82
C ALA A 54 1.18 -11.50 -8.84
N GLY A 55 0.91 -11.68 -7.54
CA GLY A 55 1.93 -11.61 -6.50
C GLY A 55 3.13 -12.55 -6.67
N LEU A 56 3.03 -13.62 -7.48
CA LEU A 56 4.20 -14.45 -7.85
C LEU A 56 5.27 -13.63 -8.58
N ILE A 57 4.86 -12.72 -9.46
CA ILE A 57 5.79 -11.89 -10.25
C ILE A 57 6.49 -10.87 -9.34
N ALA A 58 5.75 -10.25 -8.41
CA ALA A 58 6.32 -9.36 -7.41
C ALA A 58 7.29 -10.10 -6.48
N ASP A 59 6.95 -11.32 -6.05
CA ASP A 59 7.84 -12.14 -5.22
C ASP A 59 9.10 -12.57 -5.98
N GLU A 60 9.01 -12.96 -7.25
CA GLU A 60 10.19 -13.28 -8.07
C GLU A 60 11.19 -12.10 -8.13
N PHE A 61 10.69 -10.86 -8.23
CA PHE A 61 11.53 -9.67 -8.14
C PHE A 61 12.19 -9.55 -6.77
N VAL A 62 11.42 -9.73 -5.69
CA VAL A 62 11.91 -9.68 -4.30
C VAL A 62 12.94 -10.76 -4.00
N GLN A 63 12.78 -11.96 -4.56
CA GLN A 63 13.75 -13.06 -4.43
C GLN A 63 15.04 -12.82 -5.23
N GLY A 64 15.15 -11.71 -5.96
CA GLY A 64 16.35 -11.31 -6.68
C GLY A 64 16.45 -11.88 -8.09
N SER A 65 15.33 -12.28 -8.70
CA SER A 65 15.31 -12.73 -10.09
C SER A 65 15.95 -11.70 -11.03
N ALA A 66 16.75 -12.21 -11.97
CA ALA A 66 17.33 -11.41 -13.05
C ALA A 66 16.38 -11.21 -14.23
N THR A 67 15.30 -12.00 -14.31
CA THR A 67 14.35 -11.97 -15.44
C THR A 67 13.15 -11.07 -15.20
N VAL A 68 12.90 -10.68 -13.94
CA VAL A 68 11.82 -9.77 -13.56
C VAL A 68 12.41 -8.40 -13.21
N THR A 69 12.12 -7.42 -14.05
CA THR A 69 12.46 -6.01 -13.81
C THR A 69 11.51 -5.40 -12.77
N LEU A 70 11.89 -4.27 -12.17
CA LEU A 70 11.01 -3.54 -11.25
C LEU A 70 9.72 -3.11 -11.95
N ASP A 71 9.82 -2.57 -13.17
CA ASP A 71 8.65 -2.13 -13.94
C ASP A 71 7.66 -3.27 -14.18
N ARG A 72 8.16 -4.47 -14.48
CA ARG A 72 7.31 -5.65 -14.65
C ARG A 72 6.67 -6.09 -13.33
N ALA A 73 7.44 -6.07 -12.24
CA ALA A 73 6.91 -6.39 -10.91
C ALA A 73 5.81 -5.41 -10.48
N LEU A 74 5.94 -4.13 -10.82
CA LEU A 74 4.91 -3.12 -10.55
C LEU A 74 3.69 -3.28 -11.47
N ALA A 75 3.91 -3.48 -12.77
CA ALA A 75 2.83 -3.56 -13.75
C ALA A 75 2.01 -4.86 -13.63
N ASP A 76 2.68 -6.00 -13.46
CA ASP A 76 2.05 -7.32 -13.52
C ASP A 76 1.98 -8.03 -12.16
N GLY A 77 2.68 -7.50 -11.14
CA GLY A 77 2.76 -8.12 -9.81
C GLY A 77 1.68 -7.68 -8.83
N PHE A 78 0.81 -6.77 -9.26
CA PHE A 78 -0.31 -6.23 -8.49
C PHE A 78 -1.59 -6.21 -9.34
N SER A 79 -2.74 -6.23 -8.67
CA SER A 79 -4.08 -5.92 -9.19
C SER A 79 -4.54 -4.54 -8.71
N HIS A 80 -5.70 -4.08 -9.18
CA HIS A 80 -6.32 -2.81 -8.75
C HIS A 80 -5.47 -1.55 -9.00
N GLY A 81 -4.46 -1.64 -9.88
CA GLY A 81 -3.52 -0.55 -10.13
C GLY A 81 -2.58 -0.26 -8.96
N PHE A 82 -2.52 -1.11 -7.94
CA PHE A 82 -1.73 -0.86 -6.73
C PHE A 82 -0.22 -0.78 -6.99
N GLY A 83 0.27 -1.32 -8.11
CA GLY A 83 1.66 -1.14 -8.54
C GLY A 83 2.04 0.31 -8.87
N ALA A 84 1.07 1.19 -9.12
CA ALA A 84 1.32 2.62 -9.35
C ALA A 84 1.61 3.40 -8.07
N ALA A 85 1.28 2.86 -6.89
CA ALA A 85 1.48 3.55 -5.63
C ALA A 85 2.99 3.64 -5.30
N PRO A 86 3.55 4.84 -5.04
CA PRO A 86 4.98 5.00 -4.74
C PRO A 86 5.47 4.12 -3.59
N ALA A 87 4.65 3.97 -2.54
CA ALA A 87 4.97 3.13 -1.39
C ALA A 87 5.03 1.62 -1.73
N ASN A 88 4.31 1.13 -2.75
CA ASN A 88 4.44 -0.27 -3.17
C ASN A 88 5.73 -0.50 -3.96
N ARG A 89 6.19 0.48 -4.75
CA ARG A 89 7.55 0.47 -5.33
C ARG A 89 8.63 0.43 -4.26
N ASP A 90 8.51 1.30 -3.25
CA ASP A 90 9.44 1.32 -2.11
C ASP A 90 9.47 -0.02 -1.37
N LEU A 91 8.30 -0.64 -1.14
CA LEU A 91 8.18 -1.95 -0.50
C LEU A 91 8.98 -3.02 -1.24
N LEU A 92 8.76 -3.17 -2.56
CA LEU A 92 9.45 -4.19 -3.35
C LEU A 92 10.98 -3.99 -3.33
N LEU A 93 11.44 -2.74 -3.42
CA LEU A 93 12.86 -2.41 -3.39
C LEU A 93 13.49 -2.73 -2.02
N ARG A 94 12.84 -2.33 -0.93
CA ARG A 94 13.33 -2.61 0.43
C ARG A 94 13.33 -4.10 0.76
N MET A 95 12.34 -4.85 0.28
CA MET A 95 12.32 -6.31 0.42
C MET A 95 13.44 -6.98 -0.38
N ARG A 96 13.70 -6.53 -1.62
CA ARG A 96 14.80 -7.05 -2.44
C ARG A 96 16.17 -6.70 -1.82
N GLU A 97 16.32 -5.49 -1.32
CA GLU A 97 17.51 -5.04 -0.59
C GLU A 97 17.73 -5.87 0.68
N TRP A 98 16.67 -6.11 1.46
CA TRP A 98 16.75 -6.96 2.64
C TRP A 98 17.23 -8.36 2.30
N ASN A 99 16.69 -8.97 1.25
CA ASN A 99 17.06 -10.31 0.82
C ASN A 99 18.49 -10.40 0.29
N ALA A 100 19.03 -9.32 -0.25
CA ALA A 100 20.37 -9.31 -0.84
C ALA A 100 21.44 -9.71 0.19
N GLY A 101 22.13 -10.81 -0.09
CA GLY A 101 23.21 -11.32 0.77
C GLY A 101 22.74 -12.08 2.02
N ARG A 102 21.43 -12.27 2.23
CA ARG A 102 20.89 -13.07 3.33
C ARG A 102 20.69 -14.53 2.94
N PRO A 103 20.63 -15.46 3.92
CA PRO A 103 20.23 -16.83 3.64
C PRO A 103 18.73 -16.92 3.32
N ALA A 104 18.32 -17.89 2.49
CA ALA A 104 16.93 -18.08 2.06
C ALA A 104 15.91 -18.23 3.22
N SER A 105 16.34 -18.72 4.38
CA SER A 105 15.54 -18.81 5.60
C SER A 105 15.17 -17.45 6.20
N GLU A 106 15.91 -16.39 5.87
CA GLU A 106 15.68 -15.01 6.31
C GLU A 106 15.06 -14.12 5.24
N HIS A 107 14.89 -14.63 4.01
CA HIS A 107 14.30 -13.85 2.94
C HIS A 107 12.86 -13.45 3.29
N LEU A 108 12.50 -12.23 2.97
CA LEU A 108 11.12 -11.79 2.93
C LEU A 108 10.47 -12.30 1.65
N THR A 109 9.22 -12.74 1.76
CA THR A 109 8.36 -13.15 0.65
C THR A 109 7.18 -12.20 0.49
N PHE A 110 6.83 -11.92 -0.76
CA PHE A 110 5.68 -11.11 -1.12
C PHE A 110 4.52 -11.99 -1.57
N HIS A 111 3.31 -11.64 -1.15
CA HIS A 111 2.10 -12.35 -1.53
C HIS A 111 0.99 -11.35 -1.85
N GLY A 112 0.26 -11.59 -2.95
CA GLY A 112 -1.16 -11.20 -3.00
C GLY A 112 -1.98 -12.23 -2.23
N PHE A 113 -3.13 -11.87 -1.66
CA PHE A 113 -4.07 -12.84 -1.10
C PHE A 113 -5.49 -12.75 -1.66
N ASP A 114 -5.74 -11.85 -2.61
CA ASP A 114 -7.02 -11.80 -3.31
C ASP A 114 -7.09 -12.84 -4.43
N ALA A 115 -8.31 -13.16 -4.85
CA ALA A 115 -8.52 -13.85 -6.11
C ALA A 115 -8.16 -12.93 -7.30
N PRO A 116 -7.91 -13.48 -8.49
CA PRO A 116 -7.71 -12.71 -9.73
C PRO A 116 -9.01 -12.06 -10.19
N LEU A 117 -9.50 -11.08 -9.43
CA LEU A 117 -10.75 -10.37 -9.65
C LEU A 117 -10.48 -8.87 -9.67
N GLU A 118 -11.33 -8.12 -10.36
CA GLU A 118 -11.35 -6.66 -10.33
C GLU A 118 -12.70 -6.16 -9.81
N THR A 119 -12.79 -4.90 -9.42
CA THR A 119 -14.00 -4.31 -8.81
C THR A 119 -15.27 -4.59 -9.60
N GLU A 120 -15.20 -4.56 -10.93
CA GLU A 120 -16.34 -4.76 -11.82
C GLU A 120 -16.19 -5.95 -12.76
N GLY A 121 -15.15 -6.79 -12.62
CA GLY A 121 -14.87 -7.83 -13.61
C GLY A 121 -14.14 -9.03 -13.04
N ALA A 122 -14.29 -10.17 -13.72
CA ALA A 122 -13.54 -11.38 -13.44
C ALA A 122 -13.01 -11.93 -14.77
N PRO A 123 -11.71 -12.26 -14.88
CA PRO A 123 -11.12 -12.75 -16.11
C PRO A 123 -11.57 -14.19 -16.42
N SER A 124 -11.14 -14.71 -17.56
CA SER A 124 -11.25 -16.14 -17.87
C SER A 124 -10.26 -16.95 -17.03
N PRO A 125 -10.51 -18.26 -16.78
CA PRO A 125 -9.57 -19.13 -16.08
C PRO A 125 -8.40 -19.59 -16.98
N ARG A 126 -8.42 -19.24 -18.28
CA ARG A 126 -7.54 -19.80 -19.33
C ARG A 126 -6.06 -19.73 -18.94
N ARG A 127 -5.58 -18.52 -18.63
CA ARG A 127 -4.18 -18.27 -18.25
C ARG A 127 -3.72 -19.23 -17.15
N HIS A 128 -4.53 -19.37 -16.10
CA HIS A 128 -4.18 -20.18 -14.95
C HIS A 128 -4.20 -21.67 -15.26
N LEU A 129 -5.19 -22.16 -16.01
CA LEU A 129 -5.25 -23.55 -16.44
C LEU A 129 -4.06 -23.92 -17.34
N THR A 130 -3.68 -23.03 -18.27
CA THR A 130 -2.51 -23.22 -19.13
C THR A 130 -1.23 -23.35 -18.32
N GLN A 131 -0.98 -22.46 -17.36
CA GLN A 131 0.23 -22.50 -16.52
C GLN A 131 0.36 -23.82 -15.74
N VAL A 132 -0.76 -24.35 -15.24
CA VAL A 132 -0.78 -25.63 -14.51
C VAL A 132 -0.53 -26.80 -15.46
N CYS A 133 -1.14 -26.79 -16.65
CA CYS A 133 -0.89 -27.82 -17.67
C CYS A 133 0.57 -27.84 -18.13
N ASP A 134 1.17 -26.67 -18.34
CA ASP A 134 2.60 -26.53 -18.67
C ASP A 134 3.49 -27.10 -17.57
N PHE A 135 3.16 -26.80 -16.31
CA PHE A 135 3.86 -27.39 -15.17
C PHE A 135 3.70 -28.91 -15.12
N LEU A 136 2.53 -29.46 -15.43
CA LEU A 136 2.31 -30.91 -15.41
C LEU A 136 2.82 -31.63 -16.66
N GLY A 137 3.19 -30.90 -17.72
CA GLY A 137 3.55 -31.47 -19.01
C GLY A 137 2.37 -32.12 -19.73
N LEU A 138 1.16 -31.60 -19.51
CA LEU A 138 -0.08 -32.08 -20.11
C LEU A 138 -0.48 -31.17 -21.28
N ASP A 139 -0.79 -31.75 -22.44
CA ASP A 139 -1.37 -31.00 -23.55
C ASP A 139 -2.90 -31.08 -23.50
N ARG A 140 -3.50 -30.04 -22.90
CA ARG A 140 -4.96 -29.82 -22.85
C ARG A 140 -5.37 -28.50 -23.48
N SER A 141 -4.47 -27.90 -24.26
CA SER A 141 -4.62 -26.55 -24.82
C SER A 141 -5.92 -26.41 -25.64
N ALA A 142 -6.12 -27.29 -26.62
CA ALA A 142 -7.31 -27.28 -27.47
C ALA A 142 -8.62 -27.50 -26.69
N GLU A 143 -8.63 -28.42 -25.72
CA GLU A 143 -9.82 -28.69 -24.89
C GLU A 143 -10.19 -27.47 -24.03
N ILE A 144 -9.20 -26.85 -23.38
CA ILE A 144 -9.40 -25.65 -22.57
C ILE A 144 -9.89 -24.49 -23.45
N ASP A 145 -9.30 -24.32 -24.63
CA ASP A 145 -9.65 -23.24 -25.57
C ASP A 145 -11.09 -23.38 -26.06
N ASP A 146 -11.51 -24.59 -26.43
CA ASP A 146 -12.88 -24.87 -26.88
C ASP A 146 -13.90 -24.60 -25.77
N LEU A 147 -13.59 -24.97 -24.52
CA LEU A 147 -14.48 -24.75 -23.37
C LEU A 147 -14.50 -23.29 -22.89
N VAL A 148 -13.37 -22.58 -22.96
CA VAL A 148 -13.30 -21.15 -22.62
C VAL A 148 -14.08 -20.35 -23.66
N GLY A 149 -13.91 -20.68 -24.95
CA GLY A 149 -14.52 -19.96 -26.06
C GLY A 149 -14.12 -18.49 -26.12
N ASP A 150 -15.09 -17.62 -26.36
CA ASP A 150 -14.88 -16.17 -26.40
C ASP A 150 -14.58 -15.60 -24.99
N GLU A 151 -13.32 -15.16 -24.79
CA GLU A 151 -12.87 -14.56 -23.52
C GLU A 151 -13.64 -13.29 -23.13
N GLY A 152 -14.20 -12.56 -24.11
CA GLY A 152 -15.02 -11.37 -23.86
C GLY A 152 -16.26 -11.65 -23.02
N ARG A 153 -16.77 -12.89 -23.04
CA ARG A 153 -17.91 -13.33 -22.21
C ARG A 153 -17.56 -13.52 -20.75
N TRP A 154 -16.30 -13.81 -20.44
CA TRP A 154 -15.81 -13.94 -19.07
C TRP A 154 -15.61 -12.54 -18.47
N SER A 155 -14.97 -11.64 -19.22
CA SER A 155 -14.65 -10.28 -18.78
C SER A 155 -15.81 -9.27 -18.91
N ASP A 156 -17.05 -9.73 -19.15
CA ASP A 156 -18.21 -8.84 -19.26
C ASP A 156 -18.54 -8.21 -17.90
N THR A 157 -18.27 -6.92 -17.72
CA THR A 157 -18.45 -6.24 -16.42
C THR A 157 -19.92 -6.17 -15.99
N ALA A 158 -20.86 -6.22 -16.94
CA ALA A 158 -22.28 -6.29 -16.64
C ALA A 158 -22.66 -7.64 -15.98
N ALA A 159 -21.83 -8.67 -16.11
CA ALA A 159 -22.01 -9.98 -15.47
C ALA A 159 -21.85 -9.95 -13.94
N ILE A 160 -21.44 -8.84 -13.33
CA ILE A 160 -21.50 -8.66 -11.87
C ILE A 160 -22.91 -8.22 -11.42
N TRP A 161 -23.62 -7.49 -12.28
CA TRP A 161 -24.91 -6.89 -11.95
C TRP A 161 -26.11 -7.65 -12.54
N GLU A 162 -25.92 -8.35 -13.66
CA GLU A 162 -26.98 -9.04 -14.42
C GLU A 162 -26.72 -10.56 -14.47
N PRO A 163 -27.56 -11.41 -13.84
CA PRO A 163 -27.19 -12.82 -13.62
C PRO A 163 -27.07 -13.59 -14.92
N GLY A 164 -27.97 -13.29 -15.87
CA GLY A 164 -28.02 -13.95 -17.17
C GLY A 164 -26.84 -13.60 -18.10
N ARG A 165 -26.01 -12.62 -17.76
CA ARG A 165 -24.79 -12.28 -18.51
C ARG A 165 -23.59 -13.09 -18.06
N SER A 166 -23.57 -13.56 -16.81
CA SER A 166 -22.49 -14.43 -16.34
C SER A 166 -22.66 -15.84 -16.90
N ILE A 167 -21.56 -16.37 -17.44
CA ILE A 167 -21.52 -17.72 -18.03
C ILE A 167 -21.17 -18.80 -17.01
N GLY A 168 -20.95 -18.45 -15.73
CA GLY A 168 -20.42 -19.38 -14.72
C GLY A 168 -21.29 -20.59 -14.37
N ARG A 169 -22.52 -20.66 -14.88
CA ARG A 169 -23.41 -21.83 -14.77
C ARG A 169 -23.61 -22.59 -16.09
N SER A 170 -22.89 -22.24 -17.17
CA SER A 170 -22.88 -23.01 -18.41
C SER A 170 -22.29 -24.40 -18.19
N ALA A 171 -22.58 -25.33 -19.11
CA ALA A 171 -21.97 -26.65 -19.11
C ALA A 171 -20.45 -26.56 -19.24
N ASP A 172 -19.94 -25.65 -20.08
CA ASP A 172 -18.51 -25.48 -20.31
C ASP A 172 -17.79 -24.95 -19.06
N ALA A 173 -18.38 -23.95 -18.37
CA ALA A 173 -17.82 -23.43 -17.12
C ALA A 173 -17.82 -24.48 -16.00
N GLN A 174 -18.86 -25.32 -15.94
CA GLN A 174 -18.91 -26.45 -15.01
C GLN A 174 -17.86 -27.52 -15.36
N HIS A 175 -17.64 -27.79 -16.65
CA HIS A 175 -16.61 -28.72 -17.09
C HIS A 175 -15.21 -28.20 -16.78
N LEU A 176 -14.94 -26.92 -17.04
CA LEU A 176 -13.67 -26.27 -16.65
C LEU A 176 -13.40 -26.37 -15.14
N ARG A 177 -14.44 -26.34 -14.28
CA ARG A 177 -14.29 -26.56 -12.84
C ARG A 177 -13.86 -27.98 -12.50
N VAL A 178 -14.39 -28.99 -13.19
CA VAL A 178 -13.95 -30.39 -13.04
C VAL A 178 -12.51 -30.53 -13.49
N ILE A 179 -12.16 -29.96 -14.65
CA ILE A 179 -10.78 -29.95 -15.16
C ILE A 179 -9.81 -29.33 -14.14
N ALA A 180 -10.16 -28.18 -13.57
CA ALA A 180 -9.33 -27.50 -12.57
C ALA A 180 -9.15 -28.35 -11.29
N ASP A 181 -10.20 -29.04 -10.84
CA ASP A 181 -10.16 -29.93 -9.67
C ASP A 181 -9.30 -31.18 -9.92
N ASP A 182 -9.42 -31.79 -11.10
CA ASP A 182 -8.58 -32.91 -11.53
C ASP A 182 -7.10 -32.50 -11.62
N LEU A 183 -6.81 -31.31 -12.18
CA LEU A 183 -5.45 -30.77 -12.27
C LEU A 183 -4.84 -30.52 -10.88
N LEU A 184 -5.63 -30.10 -9.89
CA LEU A 184 -5.15 -29.95 -8.51
C LEU A 184 -4.77 -31.31 -7.91
N THR A 185 -5.56 -32.35 -8.18
CA THR A 185 -5.22 -33.72 -7.76
C THR A 185 -3.92 -34.20 -8.40
N GLU A 186 -3.77 -33.99 -9.71
CA GLU A 186 -2.53 -34.36 -10.42
C GLU A 186 -1.32 -33.58 -9.91
N LEU A 187 -1.48 -32.31 -9.57
CA LEU A 187 -0.44 -31.51 -8.94
C LEU A 187 0.06 -32.12 -7.62
N TYR A 188 -0.85 -32.62 -6.77
CA TYR A 188 -0.45 -33.34 -5.55
C TYR A 188 0.25 -34.67 -5.84
N LEU A 189 -0.20 -35.42 -6.85
CA LEU A 189 0.43 -36.68 -7.25
C LEU A 189 1.88 -36.48 -7.74
N GLN A 190 2.19 -35.31 -8.31
CA GLN A 190 3.55 -34.96 -8.74
C GLN A 190 4.44 -34.38 -7.63
N ALA A 191 3.89 -33.98 -6.49
CA ALA A 191 4.65 -33.32 -5.42
C ALA A 191 5.92 -34.07 -4.97
N PRO A 192 5.94 -35.42 -4.83
CA PRO A 192 7.16 -36.14 -4.45
C PRO A 192 8.27 -36.15 -5.52
N ARG A 193 7.92 -35.83 -6.77
CA ARG A 193 8.82 -35.93 -7.94
C ARG A 193 9.22 -34.57 -8.50
N ARG A 194 8.41 -33.53 -8.28
CA ARG A 194 8.61 -32.19 -8.82
C ARG A 194 8.21 -31.13 -7.79
N THR A 195 9.19 -30.67 -7.02
CA THR A 195 9.01 -29.63 -5.99
C THR A 195 9.30 -28.23 -6.51
N GLU A 196 10.26 -28.08 -7.43
CA GLU A 196 10.57 -26.81 -8.07
C GLU A 196 9.39 -26.35 -8.94
N GLY A 197 8.90 -25.12 -8.71
CA GLY A 197 7.73 -24.55 -9.38
C GLY A 197 6.37 -25.04 -8.87
N TRP A 198 6.34 -26.01 -7.94
CA TRP A 198 5.10 -26.60 -7.44
C TRP A 198 4.19 -25.57 -6.79
N GLN A 199 4.75 -24.67 -5.97
CA GLN A 199 3.98 -23.64 -5.28
C GLN A 199 3.34 -22.63 -6.24
N ALA A 200 4.04 -22.27 -7.33
CA ALA A 200 3.49 -21.40 -8.36
C ALA A 200 2.35 -22.09 -9.13
N ALA A 201 2.51 -23.37 -9.47
CA ALA A 201 1.45 -24.17 -10.07
C ALA A 201 0.24 -24.33 -9.13
N PHE A 202 0.49 -24.49 -7.82
CA PHE A 202 -0.57 -24.55 -6.81
C PHE A 202 -1.38 -23.25 -6.79
N VAL A 203 -0.70 -22.10 -6.76
CA VAL A 203 -1.35 -20.79 -6.84
C VAL A 203 -2.18 -20.66 -8.12
N HIS A 204 -1.66 -21.08 -9.28
CA HIS A 204 -2.42 -21.01 -10.52
C HIS A 204 -3.67 -21.91 -10.50
N VAL A 205 -3.57 -23.17 -10.06
CA VAL A 205 -4.76 -24.04 -10.05
C VAL A 205 -5.83 -23.55 -9.06
N THR A 206 -5.43 -23.04 -7.89
CA THR A 206 -6.38 -22.45 -6.94
C THR A 206 -6.97 -21.15 -7.45
N SER A 207 -6.20 -20.33 -8.18
CA SER A 207 -6.71 -19.12 -8.85
C SER A 207 -7.72 -19.45 -9.96
N ALA A 208 -7.49 -20.51 -10.74
CA ALA A 208 -8.46 -20.99 -11.74
C ALA A 208 -9.78 -21.41 -11.07
N LEU A 209 -9.69 -22.20 -9.99
CA LEU A 209 -10.86 -22.61 -9.19
C LEU A 209 -11.58 -21.40 -8.58
N ALA A 210 -10.86 -20.42 -8.05
CA ALA A 210 -11.38 -19.20 -7.46
C ALA A 210 -12.22 -18.39 -8.47
N VAL A 211 -11.65 -18.11 -9.65
CA VAL A 211 -12.32 -17.39 -10.73
C VAL A 211 -13.58 -18.13 -11.18
N LEU A 212 -13.50 -19.45 -11.37
CA LEU A 212 -14.65 -20.26 -11.77
C LEU A 212 -15.76 -20.33 -10.69
N ARG A 213 -15.39 -20.40 -9.40
CA ARG A 213 -16.34 -20.34 -8.27
C ARG A 213 -17.02 -18.96 -8.22
N TYR A 214 -16.28 -17.89 -8.47
CA TYR A 214 -16.81 -16.53 -8.51
C TYR A 214 -17.79 -16.33 -9.67
N HIS A 215 -17.44 -16.77 -10.89
CA HIS A 215 -18.37 -16.76 -12.03
C HIS A 215 -19.65 -17.56 -11.75
N ALA A 216 -19.55 -18.74 -11.13
CA ALA A 216 -20.72 -19.52 -10.76
C ALA A 216 -21.63 -18.81 -9.75
N ALA A 217 -21.03 -18.05 -8.82
CA ALA A 217 -21.77 -17.20 -7.88
C ALA A 217 -22.41 -15.99 -8.59
N ALA A 218 -21.72 -15.39 -9.56
CA ALA A 218 -22.24 -14.28 -10.35
C ALA A 218 -23.45 -14.70 -11.20
N ALA A 219 -23.45 -15.91 -11.75
CA ALA A 219 -24.58 -16.46 -12.49
C ALA A 219 -25.77 -16.92 -11.60
N ALA A 220 -25.70 -16.77 -10.28
CA ALA A 220 -26.82 -17.12 -9.40
C ALA A 220 -28.00 -16.15 -9.60
N PRO A 221 -29.25 -16.64 -9.76
CA PRO A 221 -30.43 -15.81 -10.02
C PRO A 221 -30.94 -15.14 -8.73
N LEU A 222 -30.11 -14.30 -8.13
CA LEU A 222 -30.40 -13.56 -6.90
C LEU A 222 -30.82 -12.12 -7.19
N PRO A 223 -31.63 -11.50 -6.32
CA PRO A 223 -31.86 -10.05 -6.32
C PRO A 223 -30.54 -9.28 -6.22
N ARG A 224 -30.52 -8.03 -6.70
CA ARG A 224 -29.30 -7.22 -6.82
C ARG A 224 -28.54 -7.07 -5.50
N GLU A 225 -29.23 -6.79 -4.40
CA GLU A 225 -28.59 -6.58 -3.09
C GLU A 225 -28.00 -7.86 -2.51
N GLU A 226 -28.78 -8.94 -2.52
CA GLU A 226 -28.34 -10.27 -2.08
C GLU A 226 -27.17 -10.79 -2.91
N ARG A 227 -27.18 -10.50 -4.22
CA ARG A 227 -26.09 -10.87 -5.11
C ARG A 227 -24.80 -10.16 -4.78
N PHE A 228 -24.83 -8.84 -4.57
CA PHE A 228 -23.63 -8.10 -4.19
C PHE A 228 -23.03 -8.68 -2.90
N ALA A 229 -23.86 -8.87 -1.87
CA ALA A 229 -23.43 -9.46 -0.60
C ALA A 229 -22.84 -10.87 -0.79
N ARG A 230 -23.45 -11.68 -1.67
CA ARG A 230 -22.97 -13.00 -2.02
C ARG A 230 -21.62 -12.96 -2.73
N LEU A 231 -21.42 -12.05 -3.69
CA LEU A 231 -20.16 -11.91 -4.42
C LEU A 231 -19.03 -11.39 -3.53
N ALA A 232 -19.32 -10.37 -2.71
CA ALA A 232 -18.39 -9.89 -1.70
C ALA A 232 -17.96 -11.01 -0.74
N GLY A 233 -18.92 -11.76 -0.18
CA GLY A 233 -18.64 -12.90 0.68
C GLY A 233 -17.91 -14.05 -0.02
N VAL A 234 -18.12 -14.28 -1.32
CA VAL A 234 -17.34 -15.28 -2.07
C VAL A 234 -15.91 -14.81 -2.29
N ARG A 235 -15.68 -13.53 -2.64
CA ARG A 235 -14.33 -12.96 -2.74
C ARG A 235 -13.58 -13.07 -1.41
N ASP A 236 -14.22 -12.67 -0.31
CA ASP A 236 -13.65 -12.76 1.03
C ASP A 236 -13.37 -14.21 1.49
N ALA A 237 -14.21 -15.17 1.11
CA ALA A 237 -13.94 -16.58 1.38
C ALA A 237 -12.71 -17.09 0.61
N LEU A 238 -12.54 -16.65 -0.64
CA LEU A 238 -11.35 -16.98 -1.45
C LEU A 238 -10.10 -16.29 -0.90
N MET A 239 -10.22 -15.05 -0.42
CA MET A 239 -9.16 -14.34 0.30
C MET A 239 -8.73 -15.09 1.56
N ALA A 240 -9.68 -15.58 2.35
CA ALA A 240 -9.38 -16.40 3.53
C ALA A 240 -8.71 -17.74 3.16
N GLU A 241 -9.17 -18.41 2.10
CA GLU A 241 -8.54 -19.64 1.57
C GLU A 241 -7.06 -19.38 1.19
N ASN A 242 -6.79 -18.26 0.50
CA ASN A 242 -5.43 -17.85 0.14
C ASN A 242 -4.58 -17.54 1.38
N LEU A 243 -5.10 -16.82 2.38
CA LEU A 243 -4.37 -16.53 3.62
C LEU A 243 -4.02 -17.80 4.40
N LEU A 244 -4.92 -18.78 4.47
CA LEU A 244 -4.64 -20.08 5.07
C LEU A 244 -3.55 -20.83 4.32
N ALA A 245 -3.57 -20.81 2.98
CA ALA A 245 -2.54 -21.42 2.16
C ALA A 245 -1.18 -20.73 2.33
N ILE A 246 -1.15 -19.40 2.41
CA ILE A 246 0.06 -18.61 2.71
C ILE A 246 0.60 -18.99 4.09
N ARG A 247 -0.24 -19.03 5.12
CA ARG A 247 0.18 -19.39 6.48
C ARG A 247 0.72 -20.81 6.56
N ALA A 248 0.16 -21.74 5.79
CA ALA A 248 0.69 -23.10 5.68
C ALA A 248 2.07 -23.12 5.01
N ALA A 249 2.28 -22.36 3.93
CA ALA A 249 3.57 -22.27 3.24
C ALA A 249 4.65 -21.58 4.09
N GLU A 250 4.27 -20.62 4.91
CA GLU A 250 5.16 -19.82 5.75
C GLU A 250 5.31 -20.39 7.18
N ALA A 251 4.70 -21.55 7.46
CA ALA A 251 4.59 -22.17 8.78
C ALA A 251 5.93 -22.22 9.53
N ASP A 252 6.98 -22.66 8.85
CA ASP A 252 8.32 -22.90 9.40
C ASP A 252 9.29 -21.72 9.21
N ARG A 253 8.85 -20.63 8.56
CA ARG A 253 9.71 -19.47 8.24
C ARG A 253 9.51 -18.34 9.24
N GLY A 254 8.26 -18.00 9.53
CA GLY A 254 7.90 -16.94 10.46
C GLY A 254 6.50 -16.39 10.22
N PRO A 255 6.04 -15.43 11.04
CA PRO A 255 4.73 -14.80 10.89
C PRO A 255 4.58 -14.00 9.59
N THR A 256 3.31 -13.72 9.25
CA THR A 256 2.91 -12.96 8.06
C THR A 256 2.19 -11.68 8.47
N LEU A 257 2.58 -10.54 7.89
CA LEU A 257 1.81 -9.30 7.94
C LEU A 257 0.78 -9.31 6.80
N VAL A 258 -0.49 -9.00 7.09
CA VAL A 258 -1.55 -8.85 6.08
C VAL A 258 -1.94 -7.39 6.02
N PHE A 259 -2.11 -6.84 4.82
CA PHE A 259 -2.54 -5.46 4.63
C PHE A 259 -3.65 -5.36 3.59
N ALA A 260 -4.76 -4.75 3.99
CA ALA A 260 -5.98 -4.64 3.19
C ALA A 260 -6.92 -3.59 3.79
N HIS A 261 -8.04 -3.31 3.11
CA HIS A 261 -9.09 -2.50 3.68
C HIS A 261 -9.66 -3.11 4.97
N ASN A 262 -10.05 -2.27 5.93
CA ASN A 262 -10.63 -2.69 7.22
C ASN A 262 -11.77 -3.70 7.05
N ALA A 263 -12.64 -3.47 6.06
CA ALA A 263 -13.80 -4.32 5.77
C ALA A 263 -13.42 -5.77 5.40
N HIS A 264 -12.21 -6.01 4.92
CA HIS A 264 -11.71 -7.36 4.64
C HIS A 264 -11.09 -8.02 5.87
N LEU A 265 -10.63 -7.25 6.86
CA LEU A 265 -9.80 -7.74 7.97
C LEU A 265 -10.52 -7.77 9.32
N GLN A 266 -11.59 -7.02 9.49
CA GLN A 266 -12.33 -7.01 10.76
C GLN A 266 -12.91 -8.39 11.13
N ARG A 267 -13.01 -8.70 12.43
CA ARG A 267 -13.49 -10.02 12.92
C ARG A 267 -15.01 -10.20 12.85
N HIS A 268 -15.75 -9.09 12.83
CA HIS A 268 -17.20 -9.07 12.69
C HIS A 268 -17.65 -8.98 11.22
N LEU A 269 -18.94 -9.22 10.97
CA LEU A 269 -19.50 -9.13 9.62
C LEU A 269 -19.29 -7.75 9.03
N SER A 270 -18.88 -7.72 7.77
CA SER A 270 -18.77 -6.49 6.97
C SER A 270 -20.16 -6.05 6.56
N THR A 271 -20.40 -4.75 6.55
CA THR A 271 -21.71 -4.16 6.24
C THR A 271 -21.59 -3.02 5.25
N MET A 272 -22.63 -2.86 4.42
CA MET A 272 -22.74 -1.73 3.50
C MET A 272 -24.22 -1.41 3.24
N THR A 273 -24.54 -0.13 3.12
CA THR A 273 -25.88 0.30 2.69
C THR A 273 -25.92 0.44 1.17
N MET A 274 -26.73 -0.36 0.50
CA MET A 274 -26.93 -0.30 -0.95
C MET A 274 -28.40 -0.04 -1.28
N ALA A 275 -28.68 1.03 -2.03
CA ALA A 275 -30.03 1.44 -2.39
C ALA A 275 -31.01 1.53 -1.20
N GLY A 276 -30.52 1.97 -0.03
CA GLY A 276 -31.30 2.09 1.21
C GLY A 276 -31.53 0.77 1.95
N ARG A 277 -30.85 -0.32 1.58
CA ARG A 277 -30.87 -1.60 2.29
C ARG A 277 -29.49 -1.93 2.82
N ASP A 278 -29.42 -2.38 4.06
CA ASP A 278 -28.17 -2.88 4.64
C ASP A 278 -27.94 -4.32 4.20
N VAL A 279 -26.78 -4.56 3.62
CA VAL A 279 -26.27 -5.88 3.30
C VAL A 279 -25.08 -6.21 4.18
N SER A 280 -24.92 -7.49 4.51
CA SER A 280 -23.79 -7.97 5.29
C SER A 280 -23.23 -9.28 4.73
N TRP A 281 -21.94 -9.49 4.96
CA TRP A 281 -21.23 -10.72 4.59
C TRP A 281 -20.08 -10.98 5.56
N ALA A 282 -19.56 -12.21 5.56
CA ALA A 282 -18.36 -12.53 6.32
C ALA A 282 -17.14 -12.08 5.53
N GLY A 283 -16.41 -11.09 6.06
CA GLY A 283 -15.10 -10.69 5.53
C GLY A 283 -14.03 -11.76 5.76
N ALA A 284 -12.90 -11.67 5.06
CA ALA A 284 -11.79 -12.62 5.18
C ALA A 284 -11.30 -12.72 6.63
N GLY A 285 -11.16 -11.58 7.33
CA GLY A 285 -10.76 -11.50 8.74
C GLY A 285 -11.74 -12.18 9.68
N ALA A 286 -13.06 -12.08 9.44
CA ALA A 286 -14.07 -12.78 10.23
C ALA A 286 -13.96 -14.31 10.10
N ILE A 287 -13.71 -14.79 8.88
CA ILE A 287 -13.49 -16.22 8.60
C ILE A 287 -12.18 -16.69 9.26
N ILE A 288 -11.09 -15.95 9.05
CA ILE A 288 -9.76 -16.27 9.58
C ILE A 288 -9.74 -16.26 11.11
N ALA A 289 -10.32 -15.25 11.74
CA ALA A 289 -10.43 -15.16 13.19
C ALA A 289 -11.16 -16.39 13.77
N SER A 290 -12.24 -16.83 13.11
CA SER A 290 -13.00 -18.01 13.53
C SER A 290 -12.21 -19.32 13.43
N LEU A 291 -11.25 -19.41 12.49
CA LEU A 291 -10.47 -20.63 12.23
C LEU A 291 -9.11 -20.65 12.93
N LEU A 292 -8.49 -19.48 13.15
CA LEU A 292 -7.15 -19.35 13.74
C LEU A 292 -7.17 -18.94 15.21
N GLY A 293 -8.27 -18.35 15.72
CA GLY A 293 -8.37 -17.82 17.08
C GLY A 293 -7.27 -16.79 17.36
N ASP A 294 -6.64 -16.90 18.53
CA ASP A 294 -5.60 -15.97 19.01
C ASP A 294 -4.33 -15.92 18.15
N ARG A 295 -4.20 -16.80 17.15
CA ARG A 295 -3.12 -16.74 16.15
C ARG A 295 -3.32 -15.63 15.11
N TYR A 296 -4.51 -15.02 15.09
CA TYR A 296 -4.89 -13.90 14.24
C TYR A 296 -5.14 -12.64 15.08
N ALA A 297 -4.38 -11.59 14.79
CA ALA A 297 -4.59 -10.27 15.36
C ALA A 297 -4.95 -9.26 14.26
N VAL A 298 -5.76 -8.26 14.58
CA VAL A 298 -6.15 -7.18 13.68
C VAL A 298 -5.97 -5.81 14.32
N ILE A 299 -5.24 -4.96 13.61
CA ILE A 299 -5.13 -3.53 13.84
C ILE A 299 -5.97 -2.84 12.76
N VAL A 300 -7.04 -2.17 13.14
CA VAL A 300 -7.87 -1.43 12.18
C VAL A 300 -7.30 -0.04 11.93
N GLY A 301 -7.36 0.43 10.69
CA GLY A 301 -6.91 1.77 10.32
C GLY A 301 -7.98 2.82 10.59
N SER A 302 -7.55 4.01 10.99
CA SER A 302 -8.41 5.16 11.29
C SER A 302 -7.77 6.43 10.76
N LEU A 303 -8.56 7.30 10.12
CA LEU A 303 -8.09 8.51 9.47
C LEU A 303 -8.85 9.73 10.01
N GLY A 304 -8.11 10.74 10.46
CA GLY A 304 -8.69 12.04 10.85
C GLY A 304 -9.11 12.85 9.62
N ALA A 305 -8.13 13.46 8.96
CA ALA A 305 -8.31 14.26 7.75
C ALA A 305 -7.43 13.74 6.59
N SER A 306 -7.79 14.11 5.36
CA SER A 306 -6.92 13.91 4.19
C SER A 306 -7.20 15.02 3.18
N PRO A 307 -6.33 16.04 3.07
CA PRO A 307 -6.47 17.09 2.07
C PRO A 307 -6.48 16.54 0.64
N ALA A 308 -5.61 15.56 0.34
CA ALA A 308 -5.54 14.84 -0.93
C ALA A 308 -6.89 14.25 -1.36
N LEU A 309 -7.66 13.70 -0.42
CA LEU A 309 -8.99 13.13 -0.68
C LEU A 309 -10.14 14.12 -0.41
N GLY A 310 -9.83 15.34 0.05
CA GLY A 310 -10.82 16.32 0.50
C GLY A 310 -11.61 15.87 1.73
N ILE A 311 -11.06 15.00 2.57
CA ILE A 311 -11.67 14.53 3.81
C ILE A 311 -11.33 15.55 4.91
N GLU A 312 -12.36 16.18 5.47
CA GLU A 312 -12.21 17.16 6.53
C GLU A 312 -11.87 16.53 7.88
N ALA A 313 -11.46 17.35 8.86
CA ALA A 313 -11.22 16.90 10.22
C ALA A 313 -12.50 16.34 10.88
N PRO A 314 -12.40 15.32 11.74
CA PRO A 314 -13.54 14.72 12.41
C PRO A 314 -14.07 15.64 13.51
N ALA A 315 -15.37 15.50 13.85
CA ALA A 315 -15.92 16.18 15.01
C ALA A 315 -15.35 15.56 16.30
N PRO A 316 -15.10 16.34 17.38
CA PRO A 316 -14.50 15.83 18.61
C PRO A 316 -15.31 14.72 19.32
N THR A 317 -16.59 14.56 18.98
CA THR A 317 -17.48 13.54 19.54
C THR A 317 -17.36 12.18 18.88
N THR A 318 -16.73 12.08 17.70
CA THR A 318 -16.59 10.82 16.96
C THR A 318 -15.40 9.99 17.44
N TYR A 319 -15.35 8.70 17.06
CA TYR A 319 -14.19 7.84 17.36
C TYR A 319 -12.88 8.45 16.87
N GLU A 320 -12.81 8.88 15.60
CA GLU A 320 -11.62 9.51 15.03
C GLU A 320 -11.29 10.82 15.75
N GLY A 321 -12.31 11.63 16.08
CA GLY A 321 -12.12 12.88 16.81
C GLY A 321 -11.53 12.68 18.20
N ARG A 322 -11.90 11.62 18.92
CA ARG A 322 -11.29 11.26 20.21
C ARG A 322 -9.90 10.66 20.05
N LEU A 323 -9.70 9.79 19.06
CA LEU A 323 -8.40 9.18 18.76
C LEU A 323 -7.36 10.22 18.30
N GLN A 324 -7.79 11.38 17.79
CA GLN A 324 -6.90 12.48 17.43
C GLN A 324 -6.53 13.37 18.62
N GLN A 325 -7.22 13.28 19.76
CA GLN A 325 -6.93 14.15 20.90
C GLN A 325 -5.55 13.86 21.51
N GLY A 326 -4.76 14.92 21.68
CA GLY A 326 -3.48 14.87 22.38
C GLY A 326 -2.26 14.49 21.52
N SER A 327 -2.43 14.19 20.23
CA SER A 327 -1.31 13.92 19.31
C SER A 327 -1.66 14.28 17.86
N ASN A 328 -0.71 14.88 17.15
CA ASN A 328 -0.79 15.10 15.70
C ASN A 328 0.03 14.08 14.90
N LEU A 329 0.53 13.03 15.56
CA LEU A 329 1.31 11.96 14.95
C LEU A 329 0.52 10.66 14.89
N PRO A 330 0.81 9.79 13.90
CA PRO A 330 0.26 8.44 13.88
C PRO A 330 0.54 7.71 15.18
N ARG A 331 -0.43 6.93 15.63
CA ARG A 331 -0.27 6.10 16.82
C ARG A 331 -1.08 4.81 16.75
N TYR A 332 -0.54 3.79 17.38
CA TYR A 332 -1.27 2.59 17.74
C TYR A 332 -1.92 2.79 19.10
N VAL A 333 -3.21 2.55 19.20
CA VAL A 333 -4.00 2.62 20.45
C VAL A 333 -4.61 1.25 20.67
N HIS A 334 -4.50 0.68 21.88
CA HIS A 334 -5.15 -0.60 22.17
C HIS A 334 -6.66 -0.40 22.07
N ALA A 335 -7.39 -1.31 21.41
CA ALA A 335 -8.81 -1.09 21.12
C ALA A 335 -9.64 -0.93 22.41
N SER A 336 -9.26 -1.64 23.48
CA SER A 336 -9.87 -1.52 24.81
C SER A 336 -9.66 -0.16 25.50
N GLU A 337 -8.74 0.67 25.01
CA GLU A 337 -8.52 2.04 25.51
C GLU A 337 -9.35 3.08 24.72
N ALA A 338 -10.01 2.67 23.63
CA ALA A 338 -10.87 3.55 22.85
C ALA A 338 -12.21 3.75 23.57
N GLU A 339 -12.45 4.98 24.02
CA GLU A 339 -13.70 5.36 24.69
C GLU A 339 -14.90 5.35 23.72
N PRO A 340 -16.09 4.89 24.15
CA PRO A 340 -17.30 4.87 23.30
C PRO A 340 -17.64 6.23 22.72
N ALA A 341 -17.80 6.32 21.40
CA ALA A 341 -17.96 7.57 20.67
C ALA A 341 -18.97 7.46 19.53
N GLU A 342 -19.30 8.60 18.92
CA GLU A 342 -20.22 8.63 17.78
C GLU A 342 -19.52 8.09 16.52
N ARG A 343 -20.26 7.36 15.69
CA ARG A 343 -19.82 7.04 14.34
C ARG A 343 -19.82 8.33 13.51
N ARG A 344 -18.73 8.63 12.81
CA ARG A 344 -18.69 9.75 11.88
C ARG A 344 -19.67 9.52 10.71
N THR A 345 -20.25 10.60 10.18
CA THR A 345 -21.17 10.52 9.04
C THR A 345 -20.51 9.78 7.87
N HIS A 346 -21.27 8.89 7.23
CA HIS A 346 -20.81 8.11 6.10
C HIS A 346 -20.33 9.03 4.96
N ASP A 347 -19.20 8.67 4.38
CA ASP A 347 -18.56 9.33 3.25
C ASP A 347 -18.08 8.23 2.29
N TYR A 348 -18.33 8.37 0.99
CA TYR A 348 -17.95 7.34 0.02
C TYR A 348 -16.43 7.20 -0.15
N ARG A 349 -15.64 8.15 0.38
CA ARG A 349 -14.17 8.18 0.27
C ARG A 349 -13.45 7.40 1.37
N TYR A 350 -14.11 7.12 2.50
CA TYR A 350 -13.52 6.38 3.61
C TYR A 350 -14.60 5.69 4.47
N PHE A 351 -14.23 4.58 5.12
CA PHE A 351 -15.11 3.85 6.03
C PHE A 351 -14.81 4.25 7.48
N PRO A 352 -15.73 4.97 8.17
CA PRO A 352 -15.53 5.39 9.55
C PRO A 352 -15.58 4.22 10.53
N LEU A 353 -14.89 4.37 11.66
CA LEU A 353 -14.99 3.44 12.77
C LEU A 353 -16.40 3.46 13.38
N ASP A 354 -16.85 2.31 13.83
CA ASP A 354 -18.02 2.15 14.67
C ASP A 354 -17.72 1.26 15.89
N GLU A 355 -18.68 1.16 16.80
CA GLU A 355 -18.57 0.39 18.04
C GLU A 355 -18.18 -1.06 17.76
N ALA A 356 -18.83 -1.70 16.78
CA ALA A 356 -18.57 -3.09 16.45
C ALA A 356 -17.15 -3.31 15.89
N THR A 357 -16.61 -2.34 15.13
CA THR A 357 -15.23 -2.37 14.65
C THR A 357 -14.23 -2.27 15.81
N ILE A 358 -14.45 -1.36 16.76
CA ILE A 358 -13.59 -1.20 17.94
C ILE A 358 -13.64 -2.44 18.83
N ASP A 359 -14.84 -2.94 19.16
CA ASP A 359 -15.04 -4.08 20.06
C ASP A 359 -14.42 -5.38 19.54
N ASN A 360 -14.18 -5.46 18.22
CA ASN A 360 -13.66 -6.66 17.56
C ASN A 360 -12.24 -6.49 17.02
N ALA A 361 -11.57 -5.37 17.30
CA ALA A 361 -10.17 -5.13 16.97
C ALA A 361 -9.26 -5.33 18.19
N ASP A 362 -7.97 -5.60 17.97
CA ASP A 362 -6.99 -5.60 19.07
C ASP A 362 -6.43 -4.20 19.30
N ALA A 363 -6.21 -3.46 18.22
CA ALA A 363 -5.71 -2.10 18.24
C ALA A 363 -6.25 -1.27 17.07
N VAL A 364 -6.06 0.04 17.17
CA VAL A 364 -6.36 1.01 16.12
C VAL A 364 -5.08 1.74 15.75
N LEU A 365 -4.72 1.72 14.46
CA LEU A 365 -3.74 2.64 13.90
C LEU A 365 -4.49 3.92 13.51
N HIS A 366 -4.34 4.98 14.29
CA HIS A 366 -4.92 6.28 13.96
C HIS A 366 -3.88 7.19 13.30
N ILE A 367 -4.21 7.66 12.10
CA ILE A 367 -3.45 8.67 11.35
C ILE A 367 -4.25 9.99 11.40
N PRO A 368 -3.74 11.03 12.08
CA PRO A 368 -4.44 12.32 12.19
C PRO A 368 -4.66 13.01 10.85
N THR A 369 -3.65 12.97 9.98
CA THR A 369 -3.72 13.50 8.61
C THR A 369 -2.68 12.82 7.72
N GLY A 370 -3.01 12.65 6.44
CA GLY A 370 -2.02 12.39 5.39
C GLY A 370 -1.04 13.55 5.21
N VAL A 371 0.08 13.28 4.55
CA VAL A 371 1.07 14.29 4.18
C VAL A 371 1.13 14.39 2.66
N ASP A 372 0.75 15.56 2.15
CA ASP A 372 0.87 15.90 0.74
C ASP A 372 1.59 17.24 0.56
N ALA A 373 1.87 17.57 -0.70
CA ALA A 373 2.59 18.76 -1.08
C ALA A 373 1.85 20.07 -0.66
N ALA A 374 0.52 20.05 -0.59
CA ALA A 374 -0.29 21.20 -0.18
C ALA A 374 -0.25 21.38 1.35
N MET A 375 -0.42 20.31 2.11
CA MET A 375 -0.31 20.30 3.57
C MET A 375 1.05 20.83 4.03
N LEU A 376 2.14 20.39 3.40
CA LEU A 376 3.48 20.90 3.72
C LEU A 376 3.64 22.37 3.33
N ALA A 377 3.06 22.80 2.21
CA ALA A 377 3.07 24.22 1.84
C ALA A 377 2.34 25.07 2.89
N ASP A 378 1.18 24.63 3.38
CA ASP A 378 0.42 25.30 4.44
C ASP A 378 1.23 25.40 5.73
N ARG A 379 1.90 24.30 6.09
CA ARG A 379 2.79 24.22 7.25
C ARG A 379 3.97 25.20 7.15
N ILE A 380 4.61 25.31 5.98
CA ILE A 380 5.72 26.25 5.75
C ILE A 380 5.22 27.71 5.75
N ARG A 381 4.06 27.98 5.14
CA ARG A 381 3.45 29.32 5.12
C ARG A 381 3.00 29.82 6.49
N ALA A 382 2.73 28.91 7.43
CA ALA A 382 2.39 29.28 8.80
C ALA A 382 3.56 29.90 9.57
N LEU A 383 4.80 29.76 9.08
CA LEU A 383 5.98 30.35 9.71
C LEU A 383 6.03 31.89 9.52
N PRO A 384 6.56 32.64 10.51
CA PRO A 384 6.60 34.10 10.43
C PRO A 384 7.40 34.63 9.23
N GLY A 385 6.83 35.60 8.52
CA GLY A 385 7.52 36.32 7.44
C GLY A 385 7.77 35.49 6.17
N VAL A 386 7.11 34.33 6.03
CA VAL A 386 7.24 33.47 4.85
C VAL A 386 6.33 33.94 3.71
N GLU A 387 6.91 34.10 2.53
CA GLU A 387 6.19 34.27 1.26
C GLU A 387 6.34 33.01 0.40
N GLN A 388 5.24 32.59 -0.24
CA GLN A 388 5.24 31.52 -1.23
C GLN A 388 5.17 32.09 -2.65
N LEU A 389 5.99 31.54 -3.54
CA LEU A 389 5.87 31.67 -4.98
C LEU A 389 5.52 30.29 -5.56
N VAL A 390 4.41 30.21 -6.32
CA VAL A 390 4.12 29.04 -7.15
C VAL A 390 4.63 29.36 -8.55
N ALA A 391 5.57 28.57 -9.05
CA ALA A 391 6.09 28.75 -10.40
C ALA A 391 4.99 28.54 -11.44
N SER A 392 4.87 29.47 -12.37
CA SER A 392 3.82 29.45 -13.38
C SER A 392 4.27 30.17 -14.65
N LYS A 393 3.48 30.01 -15.72
CA LYS A 393 3.73 30.73 -16.97
C LYS A 393 3.62 32.25 -16.78
N GLU A 394 2.65 32.69 -15.97
CA GLU A 394 2.29 34.09 -15.75
C GLU A 394 3.39 34.88 -15.06
N ASN A 395 4.16 34.24 -14.18
CA ASN A 395 5.30 34.86 -13.51
C ASN A 395 6.64 34.63 -14.24
N GLY A 396 6.60 34.02 -15.43
CA GLY A 396 7.78 33.80 -16.27
C GLY A 396 8.69 32.68 -15.82
N SER A 397 8.21 31.76 -14.96
CA SER A 397 9.00 30.60 -14.54
C SER A 397 9.21 29.61 -15.69
N PRO A 398 10.33 28.85 -15.71
CA PRO A 398 10.55 27.78 -16.67
C PRO A 398 9.41 26.76 -16.66
N GLU A 399 9.05 26.23 -17.83
CA GLU A 399 7.94 25.27 -17.99
C GLU A 399 8.11 24.02 -17.12
N GLY A 400 9.34 23.51 -17.04
CA GLY A 400 9.68 22.34 -16.21
C GLY A 400 9.64 22.58 -14.69
N SER A 401 9.24 23.78 -14.23
CA SER A 401 9.03 24.06 -12.80
C SER A 401 7.60 24.51 -12.50
N TRP A 402 6.69 24.48 -13.49
CA TRP A 402 5.31 24.94 -13.23
C TRP A 402 4.62 24.06 -12.20
N GLY A 403 4.02 24.70 -11.19
CA GLY A 403 3.42 24.04 -10.03
C GLY A 403 4.35 23.96 -8.82
N ASP A 404 5.68 24.01 -9.02
CA ASP A 404 6.65 23.98 -7.94
C ASP A 404 6.46 25.17 -6.99
N ARG A 405 6.65 24.92 -5.70
CA ARG A 405 6.43 25.88 -4.63
C ARG A 405 7.77 26.29 -4.02
N PHE A 406 8.05 27.59 -4.01
CA PHE A 406 9.26 28.17 -3.47
C PHE A 406 8.93 29.07 -2.28
N PHE A 407 9.65 28.91 -1.18
CA PHE A 407 9.38 29.63 0.07
C PHE A 407 10.56 30.52 0.45
N TYR A 408 10.26 31.80 0.73
CA TYR A 408 11.23 32.85 1.01
C TYR A 408 10.92 33.55 2.32
N VAL A 409 11.92 34.19 2.92
CA VAL A 409 11.72 35.16 4.00
C VAL A 409 12.01 36.56 3.47
N GLY A 410 11.00 37.43 3.51
CA GLY A 410 11.10 38.81 3.04
C GLY A 410 10.92 39.00 1.52
N PRO A 411 10.74 40.26 1.07
CA PRO A 411 10.33 40.58 -0.31
C PRO A 411 11.44 40.48 -1.35
N ASP A 412 12.70 40.32 -0.93
CA ASP A 412 13.86 40.32 -1.83
C ASP A 412 14.04 38.99 -2.58
N ARG A 413 13.33 37.92 -2.16
CA ARG A 413 13.21 36.61 -2.84
C ARG A 413 14.53 36.06 -3.40
N ARG A 414 15.65 36.34 -2.72
CA ARG A 414 17.00 36.03 -3.23
C ARG A 414 17.28 34.54 -3.35
N GLN A 415 16.93 33.79 -2.32
CA GLN A 415 17.15 32.35 -2.28
C GLN A 415 16.03 31.70 -1.47
N PRO A 416 15.32 30.70 -2.01
CA PRO A 416 14.34 29.97 -1.25
C PRO A 416 15.03 29.17 -0.16
N PHE A 417 14.44 29.12 1.03
CA PHE A 417 14.94 28.28 2.13
C PHE A 417 14.26 26.91 2.17
N ALA A 418 13.11 26.80 1.51
CA ALA A 418 12.41 25.55 1.26
C ALA A 418 11.84 25.55 -0.16
N THR A 419 11.77 24.38 -0.78
CA THR A 419 11.00 24.18 -2.01
C THR A 419 10.24 22.85 -1.97
N ILE A 420 9.10 22.80 -2.66
CA ILE A 420 8.38 21.55 -2.93
C ILE A 420 8.28 21.42 -4.45
N VAL A 421 8.87 20.35 -4.99
CA VAL A 421 8.96 20.10 -6.43
C VAL A 421 8.31 18.77 -6.78
N GLU A 422 7.59 18.72 -7.91
CA GLU A 422 6.76 17.58 -8.30
C GLU A 422 7.22 16.91 -9.61
N GLN A 423 8.31 17.40 -10.21
CA GLN A 423 8.85 16.93 -11.49
C GLN A 423 10.38 16.90 -11.45
N ASN A 424 10.98 16.05 -12.28
CA ASN A 424 12.42 16.08 -12.48
C ASN A 424 12.81 17.29 -13.34
N VAL A 425 13.99 17.85 -13.07
CA VAL A 425 14.66 18.78 -13.96
C VAL A 425 15.75 18.03 -14.73
N PRO A 426 15.61 17.87 -16.07
CA PRO A 426 16.56 17.12 -16.88
C PRO A 426 18.01 17.61 -16.70
N GLY A 427 18.94 16.68 -16.46
CA GLY A 427 20.35 16.97 -16.23
C GLY A 427 20.69 17.56 -14.87
N PHE A 428 19.73 17.64 -13.94
CA PHE A 428 19.93 18.23 -12.61
C PHE A 428 19.61 17.26 -11.47
N ASP A 429 18.39 16.74 -11.39
CA ASP A 429 17.93 15.98 -10.23
C ASP A 429 17.07 14.76 -10.55
N GLU A 430 17.22 14.21 -11.76
CA GLU A 430 16.55 12.99 -12.24
C GLU A 430 16.78 11.77 -11.34
N ALA A 431 17.84 11.79 -10.51
CA ALA A 431 18.13 10.75 -9.53
C ALA A 431 17.03 10.58 -8.45
N SER A 432 16.17 11.58 -8.24
CA SER A 432 15.02 11.46 -7.33
C SER A 432 13.80 10.77 -7.96
N GLU A 433 13.80 10.56 -9.27
CA GLU A 433 12.70 9.96 -10.04
C GLU A 433 11.33 10.60 -9.74
N LEU A 434 11.22 11.94 -9.80
CA LEU A 434 9.99 12.64 -9.40
C LEU A 434 8.87 12.55 -10.44
N ASP A 435 9.15 12.26 -11.72
CA ASP A 435 8.12 12.16 -12.79
C ASP A 435 7.13 10.98 -12.61
N ARG A 436 7.24 10.24 -11.51
CA ARG A 436 6.27 9.21 -11.12
C ARG A 436 4.99 9.89 -10.61
N PRO A 437 3.79 9.39 -10.99
CA PRO A 437 2.53 9.97 -10.53
C PRO A 437 2.45 10.09 -9.00
N GLY A 438 2.12 11.29 -8.51
CA GLY A 438 1.89 11.56 -7.09
C GLY A 438 3.16 11.65 -6.24
N VAL A 439 4.35 11.63 -6.84
CA VAL A 439 5.63 11.79 -6.12
C VAL A 439 6.03 13.26 -6.08
N PHE A 440 6.50 13.73 -4.92
CA PHE A 440 7.06 15.07 -4.75
C PHE A 440 8.26 15.02 -3.81
N ARG A 441 9.09 16.08 -3.85
CA ARG A 441 10.25 16.25 -2.97
C ARG A 441 10.19 17.57 -2.22
N LEU A 442 10.36 17.50 -0.90
CA LEU A 442 10.60 18.64 -0.04
C LEU A 442 12.11 18.90 0.04
N ASN A 443 12.54 20.12 -0.19
CA ASN A 443 13.95 20.55 -0.11
C ASN A 443 14.11 21.63 0.95
N LEU A 444 15.17 21.58 1.75
CA LEU A 444 15.40 22.49 2.87
C LEU A 444 16.87 22.94 2.95
N ASP A 445 17.09 24.23 3.23
CA ASP A 445 18.41 24.82 3.50
C ASP A 445 18.87 24.52 4.93
N LEU A 446 19.46 23.35 5.13
CA LEU A 446 20.02 22.91 6.40
C LEU A 446 21.21 23.78 6.82
N GLY A 447 22.00 24.21 5.84
CA GLY A 447 23.29 24.84 6.06
C GLY A 447 24.35 23.87 6.54
N ARG A 448 25.59 24.36 6.61
CA ARG A 448 26.77 23.53 6.85
C ARG A 448 26.71 22.69 8.13
N ALA A 449 26.37 23.33 9.26
CA ALA A 449 26.43 22.66 10.57
C ALA A 449 25.40 21.52 10.68
N GLU A 450 24.16 21.75 10.24
CA GLU A 450 23.11 20.73 10.29
C GLU A 450 23.32 19.65 9.23
N PHE A 451 23.80 20.02 8.04
CA PHE A 451 24.19 19.05 7.01
C PHE A 451 25.27 18.09 7.52
N GLU A 452 26.34 18.62 8.14
CA GLU A 452 27.41 17.81 8.76
C GLU A 452 26.86 16.90 9.86
N ALA A 453 25.93 17.40 10.68
CA ALA A 453 25.34 16.63 11.76
C ALA A 453 24.47 15.47 11.26
N LEU A 454 23.71 15.69 10.17
CA LEU A 454 22.81 14.67 9.60
C LEU A 454 23.55 13.62 8.78
N PHE A 455 24.56 14.01 8.00
CA PHE A 455 25.18 13.14 7.00
C PHE A 455 26.61 12.70 7.37
N GLY A 456 27.22 13.27 8.40
CA GLY A 456 28.54 12.88 8.89
C GLY A 456 29.73 13.44 8.10
N PHE A 457 29.47 14.25 7.06
CA PHE A 457 30.49 14.91 6.24
C PHE A 457 30.06 16.34 5.85
N PRO A 458 31.01 17.26 5.56
CA PRO A 458 30.69 18.62 5.15
C PRO A 458 30.08 18.69 3.75
N PRO A 459 29.25 19.70 3.44
CA PRO A 459 28.72 19.92 2.09
C PRO A 459 29.77 19.84 0.98
N GLY A 460 30.99 20.33 1.23
CA GLY A 460 32.09 20.34 0.26
C GLY A 460 32.58 18.96 -0.17
N ASP A 461 32.32 17.92 0.63
CA ASP A 461 32.79 16.55 0.39
C ASP A 461 31.67 15.67 -0.20
N PHE A 462 30.54 16.27 -0.60
CA PHE A 462 29.36 15.53 -1.05
C PHE A 462 29.60 14.66 -2.28
N GLU A 463 30.38 15.11 -3.27
CA GLU A 463 30.60 14.31 -4.48
C GLU A 463 31.32 12.98 -4.18
N ASP A 464 32.17 12.94 -3.16
CA ASP A 464 32.84 11.72 -2.72
C ASP A 464 31.87 10.73 -2.05
N HIS A 465 30.82 11.24 -1.39
CA HIS A 465 29.83 10.45 -0.65
C HIS A 465 28.52 10.25 -1.43
N ARG A 466 28.37 10.85 -2.62
CA ARG A 466 27.11 10.84 -3.40
C ARG A 466 26.58 9.43 -3.65
N HIS A 467 27.49 8.49 -3.86
CA HIS A 467 27.19 7.08 -4.15
C HIS A 467 26.56 6.31 -2.97
N GLU A 468 26.59 6.86 -1.76
CA GLU A 468 26.03 6.26 -0.55
C GLU A 468 24.51 6.48 -0.43
N PHE A 469 23.93 7.37 -1.25
CA PHE A 469 22.54 7.79 -1.14
C PHE A 469 21.68 7.33 -2.32
N ASP A 470 20.54 6.71 -2.00
CA ASP A 470 19.43 6.55 -2.93
C ASP A 470 18.51 7.78 -2.85
N PHE A 471 18.63 8.67 -3.84
CA PHE A 471 17.86 9.92 -3.90
C PHE A 471 16.37 9.73 -4.22
N ALA A 472 15.96 8.54 -4.64
CA ALA A 472 14.58 8.19 -4.92
C ALA A 472 13.88 7.49 -3.75
N ARG A 473 14.61 7.17 -2.68
CA ARG A 473 14.09 6.52 -1.47
C ARG A 473 13.10 7.42 -0.77
N LEU A 474 11.97 6.83 -0.37
CA LEU A 474 10.89 7.57 0.25
C LEU A 474 11.15 7.77 1.74
N ASP A 475 10.60 8.86 2.28
CA ASP A 475 10.47 9.11 3.71
C ASP A 475 11.79 9.06 4.50
N ILE A 476 12.87 9.54 3.89
CA ILE A 476 14.19 9.69 4.51
C ILE A 476 14.80 11.03 4.13
N VAL A 477 15.49 11.66 5.08
CA VAL A 477 16.31 12.85 4.81
C VAL A 477 17.62 12.41 4.16
N VAL A 478 17.86 12.87 2.94
CA VAL A 478 19.12 12.68 2.20
C VAL A 478 19.70 14.03 1.77
N PRO A 479 20.99 14.13 1.43
CA PRO A 479 21.52 15.32 0.78
C PRO A 479 20.75 15.64 -0.51
N HIS A 480 20.54 16.91 -0.82
CA HIS A 480 19.86 17.27 -2.06
C HIS A 480 20.73 16.92 -3.29
N PRO A 481 20.21 16.19 -4.30
CA PRO A 481 21.02 15.67 -5.42
C PRO A 481 21.77 16.76 -6.20
N GLY A 482 21.19 17.95 -6.39
CA GLY A 482 21.86 19.07 -7.07
C GLY A 482 22.37 20.22 -6.18
N TYR A 483 22.00 20.26 -4.89
CA TYR A 483 22.24 21.42 -4.02
C TYR A 483 22.91 21.06 -2.69
N ALA A 484 23.31 19.80 -2.49
CA ALA A 484 24.02 19.37 -1.29
C ALA A 484 25.30 20.17 -1.02
N LEU A 485 26.06 20.56 -2.05
CA LEU A 485 27.26 21.44 -1.93
C LEU A 485 26.95 22.80 -1.27
N TYR A 486 25.69 23.25 -1.32
CA TYR A 486 25.23 24.48 -0.67
C TYR A 486 24.57 24.23 0.70
N GLY A 487 24.63 23.00 1.20
CA GLY A 487 24.05 22.58 2.48
C GLY A 487 22.55 22.32 2.43
N PHE A 488 22.01 21.90 1.28
CA PHE A 488 20.60 21.49 1.17
C PHE A 488 20.43 20.00 1.44
N GLY A 489 19.34 19.67 2.14
CA GLY A 489 18.79 18.32 2.24
C GLY A 489 17.47 18.20 1.51
N SER A 490 17.02 16.97 1.29
CA SER A 490 15.75 16.67 0.64
C SER A 490 15.09 15.42 1.21
N VAL A 491 13.75 15.37 1.12
CA VAL A 491 12.92 14.21 1.45
C VAL A 491 11.94 13.97 0.31
N VAL A 492 11.92 12.76 -0.26
CA VAL A 492 10.91 12.35 -1.25
C VAL A 492 9.73 11.72 -0.52
N MET A 493 8.51 12.19 -0.82
CA MET A 493 7.27 11.71 -0.19
C MET A 493 7.37 11.57 1.34
N PRO A 494 7.64 12.64 2.08
CA PRO A 494 7.60 12.58 3.54
C PRO A 494 6.24 12.07 4.04
N GLY A 495 6.26 11.06 4.91
CA GLY A 495 5.09 10.52 5.59
C GLY A 495 4.80 11.21 6.92
N PRO A 496 3.66 10.93 7.57
CA PRO A 496 3.29 11.59 8.82
C PRO A 496 4.28 11.35 9.98
N GLN A 497 4.96 10.20 10.02
CA GLN A 497 5.99 9.87 11.00
C GLN A 497 7.24 10.78 10.91
N MET A 498 7.50 11.36 9.74
CA MET A 498 8.64 12.23 9.48
C MET A 498 8.35 13.70 9.83
N LEU A 499 7.10 14.05 10.14
CA LEU A 499 6.70 15.42 10.47
C LEU A 499 7.49 16.06 11.62
N PRO A 500 7.83 15.36 12.73
CA PRO A 500 8.65 15.94 13.79
C PRO A 500 10.06 16.32 13.33
N GLU A 501 10.67 15.46 12.52
CA GLU A 501 12.00 15.72 11.98
C GLU A 501 11.95 16.85 10.95
N ILE A 502 10.93 16.85 10.08
CA ILE A 502 10.65 17.96 9.15
C ILE A 502 10.48 19.27 9.90
N ASP A 503 9.72 19.32 11.00
CA ASP A 503 9.58 20.54 11.81
C ASP A 503 10.93 21.03 12.33
N ARG A 504 11.77 20.11 12.83
CA ARG A 504 13.08 20.42 13.36
C ARG A 504 13.98 21.02 12.27
N VAL A 505 14.11 20.35 11.12
CA VAL A 505 14.96 20.84 10.02
C VAL A 505 14.39 22.07 9.33
N LEU A 506 13.06 22.20 9.26
CA LEU A 506 12.37 23.37 8.72
C LEU A 506 12.58 24.60 9.61
N ALA A 507 12.54 24.45 10.93
CA ALA A 507 12.84 25.53 11.87
C ALA A 507 14.27 26.06 11.70
N ILE A 508 15.24 25.16 11.46
CA ILE A 508 16.63 25.53 11.16
C ILE A 508 16.71 26.31 9.84
N ALA A 509 16.10 25.79 8.77
CA ALA A 509 16.10 26.42 7.46
C ALA A 509 15.45 27.81 7.50
N HIS A 510 14.33 27.95 8.21
CA HIS A 510 13.62 29.22 8.40
C HIS A 510 14.44 30.23 9.19
N ALA A 511 15.02 29.84 10.34
CA ALA A 511 15.86 30.73 11.14
C ALA A 511 17.05 31.26 10.33
N ARG A 512 17.69 30.41 9.52
CA ARG A 512 18.77 30.80 8.62
C ARG A 512 18.33 31.80 7.56
N ALA A 513 17.11 31.66 7.05
CA ALA A 513 16.55 32.57 6.07
C ALA A 513 16.24 33.96 6.67
N VAL A 514 15.66 33.99 7.88
CA VAL A 514 15.46 35.23 8.66
C VAL A 514 16.78 35.94 8.88
N ASP A 515 17.79 35.22 9.36
CA ASP A 515 19.15 35.70 9.58
C ASP A 515 19.77 36.32 8.32
N ARG A 516 19.59 35.69 7.15
CA ARG A 516 20.05 36.22 5.86
C ARG A 516 19.32 37.52 5.51
N HIS A 517 18.00 37.54 5.64
CA HIS A 517 17.17 38.70 5.34
C HIS A 517 17.54 39.91 6.23
N GLU A 518 17.67 39.70 7.55
CA GLU A 518 18.09 40.76 8.46
C GLU A 518 19.49 41.31 8.15
N ARG A 519 20.45 40.43 7.82
CA ARG A 519 21.79 40.86 7.43
C ARG A 519 21.78 41.65 6.12
N ALA A 520 20.91 41.30 5.18
CA ALA A 520 20.74 42.05 3.94
C ALA A 520 20.12 43.43 4.21
N ALA A 521 19.07 43.50 5.03
CA ALA A 521 18.40 44.74 5.41
C ALA A 521 19.30 45.71 6.19
N ARG A 522 20.28 45.22 6.94
CA ARG A 522 21.29 46.07 7.62
C ARG A 522 22.36 46.62 6.67
N ARG A 523 22.48 46.07 5.46
CA ARG A 523 23.48 46.46 4.45
C ARG A 523 22.90 47.36 3.34
N SER A 524 21.58 47.37 3.19
CA SER A 524 20.81 48.33 2.38
C SER A 524 20.56 49.61 3.18
#